data_AF-A0A960H570-F1
#
_entry.id   AF-A0A960H570-F1
#
_cell.length_a   1.000
_cell.length_b   1.000
_cell.length_c   1.000
_cell.angle_alpha   90.00
_cell.angle_beta   90.00
_cell.angle_gamma   90.00
#
_symmetry.space_group_name_H-M   'P 1'
#
loop_
_entity.id
_entity.type
_entity.pdbx_description
1 polymer ?
#
loop_
_entity_poly.entity_id
_entity_poly.type
_entity_poly.pdbx_seq_one_letter_code
_entity_poly.pdbx_strand_id
1 'polypeptide(L)'
;SQPSVPLPLTAAQRRDPGISEAEMKVIERRAADEGLCALGLRFSGDPLVPAERFKALKDRLGDAFEVIEIDSSPGNAGGFGRMAHSVLTLEVREQEGQQAYEARRRVVEFFKERLT
;
A
#
# COMPACT_ATOMS: atom_id res chain seq x y z
N SER A 1 -3.76 5.71 -2.11
CA SER A 1 -2.78 4.94 -2.89
C SER A 1 -2.01 5.90 -3.80
N GLN A 2 -0.83 6.38 -3.41
CA GLN A 2 0.03 7.18 -4.32
C GLN A 2 1.44 6.56 -4.37
N PRO A 3 2.10 6.53 -5.54
CA PRO A 3 1.68 7.10 -6.83
C PRO A 3 0.79 6.16 -7.67
N SER A 4 -0.05 6.76 -8.53
CA SER A 4 -0.91 6.05 -9.50
C SER A 4 -0.17 5.62 -10.78
N VAL A 5 1.12 5.94 -10.88
CA VAL A 5 1.98 5.59 -12.00
C VAL A 5 2.94 4.44 -11.64
N PRO A 6 3.33 3.59 -12.61
CA PRO A 6 2.83 3.59 -14.00
C PRO A 6 1.35 3.18 -14.08
N LEU A 7 0.62 3.76 -15.05
CA LEU A 7 -0.78 3.38 -15.28
C LEU A 7 -0.84 1.88 -15.64
N PRO A 8 -1.71 1.08 -14.98
CA PRO A 8 -1.68 -0.38 -15.08
C PRO A 8 -2.40 -0.92 -16.33
N LEU A 9 -1.98 -0.49 -17.52
CA LEU A 9 -2.61 -0.86 -18.80
C LEU A 9 -2.18 -2.23 -19.32
N THR A 10 -0.99 -2.69 -18.95
CA THR A 10 -0.42 -3.99 -19.34
C THR A 10 -0.06 -4.83 -18.12
N ALA A 11 0.08 -6.15 -18.29
CA ALA A 11 0.51 -7.04 -17.21
C ALA A 11 1.89 -6.65 -16.63
N ALA A 12 2.78 -6.10 -17.45
CA ALA A 12 4.06 -5.56 -16.98
C ALA A 12 3.85 -4.33 -16.08
N GLN A 13 3.09 -3.34 -16.54
CA GLN A 13 2.79 -2.12 -15.76
C GLN A 13 1.99 -2.39 -14.48
N ARG A 14 1.16 -3.44 -14.47
CA ARG A 14 0.43 -3.88 -13.28
C ARG A 14 1.34 -4.38 -12.17
N ARG A 15 2.47 -5.00 -12.51
CA ARG A 15 3.46 -5.51 -11.55
C ARG A 15 4.55 -4.48 -11.22
N ASP A 16 4.71 -3.47 -12.06
CA ASP A 16 5.76 -2.47 -11.93
C ASP A 16 5.55 -1.59 -10.68
N PRO A 17 6.50 -1.57 -9.73
CA PRO A 17 6.44 -0.73 -8.55
C PRO A 17 6.74 0.74 -8.81
N GLY A 18 7.16 1.11 -10.02
CA GLY A 18 7.58 2.47 -10.36
C GLY A 18 8.97 2.83 -9.84
N ILE A 19 9.81 1.82 -9.59
CA ILE A 19 11.16 1.95 -9.03
C ILE A 19 12.12 1.22 -9.96
N SER A 20 13.26 1.82 -10.28
CA SER A 20 14.26 1.16 -11.13
C SER A 20 14.88 -0.06 -10.44
N GLU A 21 15.38 -1.02 -11.22
CA GLU A 21 16.06 -2.21 -10.65
C GLU A 21 17.27 -1.86 -9.78
N ALA A 22 17.99 -0.78 -10.10
CA ALA A 22 19.12 -0.32 -9.30
C ALA A 22 18.68 0.20 -7.93
N GLU A 23 17.64 1.04 -7.89
CA GLU A 23 17.05 1.53 -6.64
C GLU A 23 16.46 0.39 -5.82
N MET A 24 15.77 -0.55 -6.48
CA MET A 24 15.13 -1.65 -5.77
C MET A 24 16.15 -2.58 -5.10
N LYS A 25 17.30 -2.84 -5.73
CA LYS A 25 18.41 -3.56 -5.08
C LYS A 25 18.96 -2.85 -3.84
N VAL A 26 19.00 -1.52 -3.86
CA VAL A 26 19.40 -0.73 -2.68
C VAL A 26 18.36 -0.91 -1.57
N ILE A 27 17.07 -0.83 -1.90
CA ILE A 27 15.98 -1.02 -0.91
C ILE A 27 16.04 -2.43 -0.30
N GLU A 28 16.20 -3.48 -1.12
CA GLU A 28 16.34 -4.86 -0.66
C GLU A 28 17.50 -5.03 0.33
N ARG A 29 18.68 -4.49 -0.02
CA ARG A 29 19.86 -4.53 0.86
C ARG A 29 19.57 -3.83 2.19
N ARG A 30 19.03 -2.61 2.14
CA ARG A 30 18.72 -1.84 3.36
C ARG A 30 17.64 -2.51 4.21
N ALA A 31 16.69 -3.19 3.59
CA ALA A 31 15.67 -3.95 4.31
C ALA A 31 16.27 -5.16 5.05
N ALA A 32 17.20 -5.88 4.41
CA ALA A 32 17.89 -7.01 5.01
C ALA A 32 18.90 -6.60 6.11
N ASP A 33 19.66 -5.53 5.85
CA ASP A 33 20.88 -5.24 6.63
C ASP A 33 20.70 -4.07 7.62
N GLU A 34 19.81 -3.12 7.31
CA GLU A 34 19.67 -1.85 8.06
C GLU A 34 18.32 -1.75 8.78
N GLY A 35 17.48 -2.78 8.71
CA GLY A 35 16.14 -2.78 9.29
C GLY A 35 15.16 -1.80 8.63
N LEU A 36 15.47 -1.36 7.39
CA LEU A 36 14.54 -0.56 6.59
C LEU A 36 13.25 -1.35 6.37
N CYS A 37 12.11 -0.69 6.52
CA CYS A 37 10.80 -1.28 6.30
C CYS A 37 9.90 -0.30 5.56
N ALA A 38 8.86 -0.84 4.94
CA ALA A 38 7.87 -0.09 4.21
C ALA A 38 6.47 -0.54 4.59
N LEU A 39 5.55 0.43 4.63
CA LEU A 39 4.12 0.21 4.84
C LEU A 39 3.37 0.61 3.56
N GLY A 40 2.71 -0.35 2.94
CA GLY A 40 1.88 -0.15 1.75
C GLY A 40 0.40 -0.17 2.10
N LEU A 41 -0.38 0.72 1.48
CA LEU A 41 -1.82 0.78 1.66
C LEU A 41 -2.55 0.81 0.33
N ARG A 42 -3.61 -0.01 0.17
CA ARG A 42 -4.48 0.00 -1.02
C ARG A 42 -5.92 -0.39 -0.69
N PHE A 43 -6.82 -0.08 -1.62
CA PHE A 43 -8.13 -0.73 -1.68
C PHE A 43 -8.10 -1.95 -2.61
N SER A 44 -8.82 -3.02 -2.26
CA SER A 44 -8.85 -4.27 -3.03
C SER A 44 -9.29 -4.04 -4.48
N GLY A 45 -10.28 -3.17 -4.69
CA GLY A 45 -10.84 -2.80 -6.00
C GLY A 45 -10.18 -1.62 -6.73
N ASP A 46 -9.12 -1.01 -6.18
CA ASP A 46 -8.47 0.17 -6.77
C ASP A 46 -7.89 -0.16 -8.17
N PRO A 47 -8.43 0.41 -9.27
CA PRO A 47 -7.99 0.07 -10.62
C PRO A 47 -6.63 0.68 -10.97
N LEU A 48 -6.20 1.73 -10.27
CA LEU A 48 -4.91 2.40 -10.51
C LEU A 48 -3.78 1.78 -9.68
N VAL A 49 -4.14 1.07 -8.61
CA VAL A 49 -3.20 0.43 -7.69
C VAL A 49 -3.54 -1.06 -7.56
N PRO A 50 -3.14 -1.86 -8.57
CA PRO A 50 -3.43 -3.29 -8.63
C PRO A 50 -2.69 -4.07 -7.53
N ALA A 51 -3.28 -5.20 -7.11
CA ALA A 51 -2.69 -6.12 -6.13
C ALA A 51 -1.31 -6.63 -6.58
N GLU A 52 -1.14 -6.81 -7.89
CA GLU A 52 0.08 -7.35 -8.50
C GLU A 52 1.32 -6.48 -8.23
N ARG A 53 1.16 -5.17 -8.11
CA ARG A 53 2.25 -4.25 -7.74
C ARG A 53 2.71 -4.49 -6.31
N PHE A 54 1.74 -4.66 -5.41
CA PHE A 54 1.98 -4.93 -4.00
C PHE A 54 2.59 -6.32 -3.81
N LYS A 55 2.12 -7.31 -4.58
CA LYS A 55 2.73 -8.62 -4.63
C LYS A 55 4.19 -8.56 -5.10
N ALA A 56 4.49 -7.82 -6.16
CA ALA A 56 5.87 -7.66 -6.64
C ALA A 56 6.79 -7.05 -5.57
N LEU A 57 6.33 -6.04 -4.83
CA LEU A 57 7.06 -5.47 -3.70
C LEU A 57 7.21 -6.47 -2.54
N LYS A 58 6.14 -7.21 -2.20
CA LYS A 58 6.15 -8.19 -1.11
C LYS A 58 7.07 -9.38 -1.42
N ASP A 59 7.08 -9.86 -2.66
CA ASP A 59 7.95 -10.96 -3.09
C ASP A 59 9.44 -10.57 -2.98
N ARG A 60 9.78 -9.28 -3.10
CA ARG A 60 11.15 -8.75 -2.99
C ARG A 60 11.56 -8.38 -1.56
N LEU A 61 10.66 -7.74 -0.82
CA LEU A 61 10.95 -7.19 0.52
C LEU A 61 10.57 -8.13 1.67
N GLY A 62 9.77 -9.17 1.41
CA GLY A 62 9.33 -10.11 2.43
C GLY A 62 8.65 -9.40 3.61
N ASP A 63 9.04 -9.75 4.83
CA ASP A 63 8.46 -9.21 6.06
C ASP A 63 8.79 -7.73 6.30
N ALA A 64 9.78 -7.17 5.59
CA ALA A 64 10.06 -5.74 5.65
C ALA A 64 8.98 -4.88 4.95
N PHE A 65 8.05 -5.49 4.21
CA PHE A 65 6.91 -4.80 3.61
C PHE A 65 5.58 -5.24 4.24
N GLU A 66 5.01 -4.37 5.06
CA GLU A 66 3.67 -4.52 5.61
C GLU A 66 2.64 -4.00 4.60
N VAL A 67 1.57 -4.76 4.38
CA VAL A 67 0.50 -4.39 3.44
C VAL A 67 -0.83 -4.33 4.17
N ILE A 68 -1.46 -3.16 4.14
CA ILE A 68 -2.84 -2.96 4.56
C ILE A 68 -3.70 -2.89 3.30
N GLU A 69 -4.49 -3.92 3.09
CA GLU A 69 -5.50 -3.95 2.04
C GLU A 69 -6.89 -3.75 2.65
N ILE A 70 -7.61 -2.73 2.18
CA ILE A 70 -8.96 -2.42 2.61
C ILE A 70 -9.94 -2.93 1.56
N ASP A 71 -10.92 -3.72 1.96
CA ASP A 71 -11.92 -4.22 1.04
C ASP A 71 -12.81 -3.09 0.49
N SER A 72 -12.87 -2.95 -0.84
CA SER A 72 -13.80 -2.08 -1.55
C SER A 72 -14.73 -2.84 -2.51
N SER A 73 -14.88 -4.16 -2.30
CA SER A 73 -15.83 -4.98 -3.04
C SER A 73 -17.29 -4.52 -2.83
N PRO A 74 -18.21 -4.82 -3.76
CA PRO A 74 -19.62 -4.48 -3.58
C PRO A 74 -20.19 -5.06 -2.27
N GLY A 75 -20.73 -4.20 -1.41
CA GLY A 75 -21.27 -4.61 -0.11
C GLY A 75 -20.24 -4.74 1.02
N ASN A 76 -19.00 -4.27 0.82
CA ASN A 76 -17.98 -4.24 1.89
C ASN A 76 -18.48 -3.54 3.16
N ALA A 77 -18.01 -4.01 4.31
CA ALA A 77 -18.42 -3.50 5.62
C ALA A 77 -18.05 -2.02 5.87
N GLY A 78 -17.07 -1.49 5.12
CA GLY A 78 -16.61 -0.11 5.25
C GLY A 78 -17.41 0.90 4.43
N GLY A 79 -18.35 0.45 3.59
CA GLY A 79 -19.10 1.33 2.69
C GLY A 79 -18.22 2.09 1.69
N PHE A 80 -17.12 1.47 1.23
CA PHE A 80 -16.24 2.05 0.22
C PHE A 80 -16.77 1.79 -1.19
N GLY A 81 -16.59 2.75 -2.09
CA GLY A 81 -16.95 2.57 -3.50
C GLY A 81 -15.95 1.68 -4.24
N ARG A 82 -16.39 1.05 -5.34
CA ARG A 82 -15.50 0.22 -6.19
C ARG A 82 -14.26 0.97 -6.70
N MET A 83 -14.35 2.30 -6.80
CA MET A 83 -13.26 3.17 -7.27
C MET A 83 -12.54 3.90 -6.11
N ALA A 84 -12.72 3.45 -4.87
CA ALA A 84 -12.01 3.99 -3.73
C ALA A 84 -10.49 3.90 -3.96
N HIS A 85 -9.80 5.01 -3.65
CA HIS A 85 -8.39 5.19 -3.99
C HIS A 85 -7.60 5.90 -2.87
N SER A 86 -8.25 6.80 -2.14
CA SER A 86 -7.58 7.71 -1.22
C SER A 86 -7.65 7.23 0.23
N VAL A 87 -6.91 6.15 0.54
CA VAL A 87 -6.92 5.48 1.86
C VAL A 87 -6.75 6.44 3.05
N LEU A 88 -5.85 7.42 2.94
CA LEU A 88 -5.48 8.29 4.06
C LEU A 88 -6.14 9.67 4.03
N THR A 89 -7.01 9.93 3.04
CA THR A 89 -7.67 11.23 2.88
C THR A 89 -9.16 11.09 2.60
N LEU A 90 -9.59 11.06 1.34
CA LEU A 90 -11.02 11.15 0.96
C LEU A 90 -11.89 10.04 1.57
N GLU A 91 -11.30 8.86 1.80
CA GLU A 91 -12.04 7.69 2.29
C GLU A 91 -12.05 7.59 3.83
N VAL A 92 -11.36 8.49 4.52
CA VAL A 92 -11.28 8.50 5.99
C VAL A 92 -12.57 9.05 6.57
N ARG A 93 -13.17 8.29 7.47
CA ARG A 93 -14.28 8.73 8.33
C ARG A 93 -13.82 8.53 9.76
N GLU A 94 -13.78 9.60 10.55
CA GLU A 94 -13.21 9.58 11.92
C GLU A 94 -14.16 8.88 12.91
N GLN A 95 -14.27 7.56 12.75
CA GLN A 95 -15.09 6.67 13.54
C GLN A 95 -14.27 5.41 13.84
N GLU A 96 -14.27 4.99 15.11
CA GLU A 96 -13.56 3.79 15.54
C GLU A 96 -14.07 2.54 14.79
N GLY A 97 -13.16 1.69 14.36
CA GLY A 97 -13.46 0.51 13.55
C GLY A 97 -13.67 0.78 12.06
N GLN A 98 -13.69 2.05 11.62
CA GLN A 98 -13.70 2.36 10.19
C GLN A 98 -12.31 2.08 9.60
N GLN A 99 -12.25 1.24 8.57
CA GLN A 99 -10.99 0.62 8.13
C GLN A 99 -9.96 1.63 7.60
N ALA A 100 -10.38 2.71 6.95
CA ALA A 100 -9.47 3.77 6.49
C ALA A 100 -8.95 4.63 7.64
N TYR A 101 -9.77 4.85 8.68
CA TYR A 101 -9.33 5.51 9.91
C TYR A 101 -8.33 4.67 10.70
N GLU A 102 -8.57 3.37 10.85
CA GLU A 102 -7.61 2.46 11.50
C GLU A 102 -6.30 2.33 10.69
N ALA A 103 -6.38 2.30 9.36
CA ALA A 103 -5.20 2.34 8.49
C ALA A 103 -4.38 3.62 8.71
N ARG A 104 -5.03 4.78 8.86
CA ARG A 104 -4.36 6.04 9.19
C ARG A 104 -3.71 6.00 10.58
N ARG A 105 -4.37 5.41 11.57
CA ARG A 105 -3.79 5.22 12.91
C ARG A 105 -2.54 4.35 12.86
N ARG A 106 -2.58 3.23 12.13
CA ARG A 106 -1.42 2.35 11.93
C ARG A 106 -0.25 3.06 11.26
N VAL A 107 -0.50 3.93 10.28
CA VAL A 107 0.56 4.76 9.65
C VAL A 107 1.23 5.68 10.68
N VAL A 108 0.45 6.34 11.54
CA VAL A 108 1.00 7.20 12.59
C VAL A 108 1.81 6.40 13.61
N GLU A 109 1.33 5.21 13.99
CA GLU A 109 2.05 4.29 14.88
C GLU A 109 3.36 3.81 14.25
N PHE A 110 3.34 3.40 12.98
CA PHE A 110 4.53 3.01 12.22
C PHE A 110 5.58 4.13 12.21
N PHE A 111 5.17 5.39 12.02
CA PHE A 111 6.11 6.50 12.09
C PHE A 111 6.68 6.72 13.49
N LYS A 112 5.89 6.53 14.54
CA LYS A 112 6.41 6.59 15.92
C LYS A 112 7.45 5.49 16.13
N GLU A 113 7.14 4.24 15.79
CA GLU A 113 8.07 3.10 15.92
C GLU A 113 9.42 3.31 15.21
N ARG A 114 9.44 4.09 14.12
CA ARG A 114 10.62 4.22 13.24
C ARG A 114 11.36 5.55 13.34
N LEU A 115 10.74 6.58 13.93
CA LEU A 115 11.31 7.94 13.99
C LEU A 115 11.51 8.46 15.42
N THR A 116 11.13 7.68 16.44
CA THR A 116 11.43 7.98 17.85
C THR A 116 12.42 6.98 18.40
#